data_AF-A0A1D2AJD5-F1
#
_entry.id   AF-A0A1D2AJD5-F1
#
_cell.length_a   1.000
_cell.length_b   1.000
_cell.length_c   1.000
_cell.angle_alpha   90.00
_cell.angle_beta   90.00
_cell.angle_gamma   90.00
#
_symmetry.space_group_name_H-M   'P 1'
#
loop_
_entity.id
_entity.type
_entity.pdbx_description
1 polymer ?
#
loop_
_entity_poly.entity_id
_entity_poly.type
_entity_poly.pdbx_seq_one_letter_code
_entity_poly.pdbx_strand_id
1 'polypeptide(L)'
;DSQHHIEEGLVGYFKVYNNTEGGSGHTLYTKSSKEGPWSAAYPVAFSDYKSCVILRVPDFEQSGGQNACQLWVSKDQLENVNSCCLFIFDLLCGPEVYAMYNKTRCDKEDSISALVLE
;
A
#
# COMPACT_ATOMS: atom_id res chain seq x y z
N ASP A 1 -1.32 -5.70 -25.54
CA ASP A 1 0.07 -5.23 -25.40
C ASP A 1 0.27 -4.50 -24.10
N SER A 2 0.55 -5.24 -23.02
CA SER A 2 0.91 -4.69 -21.72
C SER A 2 2.44 -4.58 -21.66
N GLN A 3 2.94 -3.45 -22.16
CA GLN A 3 4.34 -3.06 -22.07
C GLN A 3 4.74 -2.99 -20.59
N HIS A 4 5.52 -3.98 -20.14
CA HIS A 4 6.62 -3.88 -19.17
C HIS A 4 6.62 -2.61 -18.30
N HIS A 5 5.70 -2.50 -17.34
CA HIS A 5 5.92 -1.68 -16.16
C HIS A 5 6.79 -2.48 -15.19
N ILE A 6 8.10 -2.40 -15.41
CA ILE A 6 9.08 -2.71 -14.38
C ILE A 6 9.11 -1.46 -13.51
N GLU A 7 8.43 -1.47 -12.36
CA GLU A 7 8.75 -0.52 -11.30
C GLU A 7 10.11 -0.95 -10.74
N GLU A 8 11.19 -0.36 -11.25
CA GLU A 8 12.51 -0.48 -10.63
C GLU A 8 12.35 -0.08 -9.16
N GLY A 9 12.67 -1.03 -8.26
CA GLY A 9 12.30 -1.03 -6.85
C GLY A 9 12.54 0.30 -6.13
N LEU A 10 11.55 1.17 -6.16
CA LEU A 10 11.48 2.32 -5.29
C LEU A 10 11.26 1.78 -3.88
N VAL A 11 12.33 1.75 -3.08
CA VAL A 11 12.19 1.55 -1.64
C VAL A 11 11.41 2.76 -1.09
N GLY A 12 10.11 2.58 -0.94
CA GLY A 12 9.23 3.55 -0.30
C GLY A 12 9.51 3.57 1.20
N TYR A 13 9.91 4.72 1.73
CA TYR A 13 10.04 4.90 3.17
C TYR A 13 8.72 5.46 3.72
N PHE A 14 8.13 4.75 4.66
CA PHE A 14 6.88 5.13 5.31
C PHE A 14 7.17 5.74 6.68
N LYS A 15 6.48 6.82 7.03
CA LYS A 15 6.41 7.32 8.40
C LYS A 15 4.96 7.50 8.82
N VAL A 16 4.63 6.90 9.95
CA VAL A 16 3.38 7.11 10.67
C VAL A 16 3.59 8.32 11.60
N TYR A 17 2.77 9.35 11.48
CA TYR A 17 2.70 10.40 12.49
C TYR A 17 1.56 10.07 13.44
N ASN A 18 1.87 9.78 14.70
CA ASN A 18 0.88 9.67 15.76
C ASN A 18 0.61 11.06 16.33
N ASN A 19 -0.02 11.94 15.54
CA ASN A 19 -0.33 13.30 15.99
C ASN A 19 -1.78 13.36 16.47
N THR A 20 -1.97 13.37 17.78
CA THR A 20 -3.29 13.57 18.43
C THR A 20 -3.75 15.03 18.40
N GLU A 21 -2.87 15.96 18.03
CA GLU A 21 -3.20 17.38 17.90
C GLU A 21 -3.31 17.76 16.42
N GLY A 22 -4.55 17.96 15.97
CA GLY A 22 -4.86 18.46 14.63
C GLY A 22 -5.22 17.39 13.60
N GLY A 23 -6.38 16.76 13.74
CA GLY A 23 -7.17 16.12 12.67
C GLY A 23 -6.54 15.05 11.76
N SER A 24 -5.26 14.70 11.94
CA SER A 24 -4.42 13.96 10.99
C SER A 24 -3.75 12.71 11.58
N GLY A 25 -4.21 12.24 12.74
CA GLY A 25 -3.61 11.13 13.50
C GLY A 25 -3.58 9.74 12.82
N HIS A 26 -4.04 9.64 11.57
CA HIS A 26 -4.17 8.39 10.83
C HIS A 26 -3.75 8.58 9.37
N THR A 27 -2.57 9.13 9.10
CA THR A 27 -2.03 9.30 7.73
C THR A 27 -0.63 8.73 7.62
N LEU A 28 -0.41 7.89 6.61
CA LEU A 28 0.91 7.42 6.20
C LEU A 28 1.51 8.39 5.21
N TYR A 29 2.76 8.78 5.43
CA TYR A 29 3.51 9.59 4.46
C TYR A 29 4.61 8.74 3.85
N THR A 30 4.76 8.82 2.53
CA THR A 30 5.81 8.12 1.78
C THR A 30 6.88 9.08 1.30
N LYS A 31 8.10 8.59 1.13
CA LYS A 31 9.16 9.26 0.39
C LYS A 31 9.98 8.23 -0.39
N SER A 32 10.51 8.64 -1.53
CA SER A 32 11.31 7.78 -2.42
C SER A 32 12.77 7.62 -1.99
N SER A 33 13.25 8.38 -0.99
CA SER A 33 14.61 8.25 -0.46
C SER A 33 14.69 8.59 1.03
N LYS A 34 15.72 8.13 1.75
CA LYS A 34 15.89 8.40 3.19
C LYS A 34 15.98 9.90 3.52
N GLU A 35 16.52 10.69 2.62
CA GLU A 35 16.79 12.12 2.82
C GLU A 35 15.88 13.01 1.96
N GLY A 36 15.02 12.42 1.13
CA GLY A 36 14.14 13.14 0.20
C GLY A 36 12.87 13.70 0.85
N PRO A 37 12.17 14.60 0.13
CA PRO A 37 10.91 15.16 0.57
C PRO A 37 9.79 14.12 0.61
N TRP A 38 8.79 14.32 1.47
CA TRP A 38 7.57 13.51 1.48
C TRP A 38 6.84 13.66 0.14
N SER A 39 6.54 12.52 -0.47
CA SER A 39 6.03 12.41 -1.83
C SER A 39 4.51 12.25 -1.89
N ALA A 40 3.91 11.56 -0.91
CA ALA A 40 2.46 11.38 -0.86
C ALA A 40 1.96 11.16 0.58
N ALA A 41 0.68 11.48 0.79
CA ALA A 41 -0.06 11.29 2.03
C ALA A 41 -1.23 10.33 1.80
N TYR A 42 -1.30 9.25 2.57
CA TYR A 42 -2.30 8.20 2.46
C TYR A 42 -3.11 8.11 3.75
N PRO A 43 -4.35 8.61 3.77
CA PRO A 43 -5.23 8.43 4.92
C PRO A 43 -5.47 6.95 5.21
N VAL A 44 -5.27 6.54 6.45
CA VAL A 44 -5.57 5.20 6.95
C VAL A 44 -7.07 5.12 7.22
N ALA A 45 -7.76 4.29 6.46
CA ALA A 45 -9.17 4.02 6.67
C ALA A 45 -9.40 3.00 7.79
N PHE A 46 -8.50 2.02 7.91
CA PHE A 46 -8.52 1.01 8.96
C PHE A 46 -7.16 0.34 9.13
N SER A 47 -6.82 -0.08 10.34
CA SER A 47 -5.75 -1.04 10.60
C SER A 47 -6.08 -1.83 11.86
N ASP A 48 -5.70 -3.11 11.87
CA ASP A 48 -5.71 -3.94 13.08
C ASP A 48 -4.36 -3.84 13.84
N TYR A 49 -3.44 -2.99 13.35
CA TYR A 49 -2.09 -2.78 13.87
C TYR A 49 -1.20 -4.04 13.89
N LYS A 50 -1.60 -5.10 13.19
CA LYS A 50 -0.89 -6.39 13.22
C LYS A 50 -0.80 -7.05 11.86
N SER A 51 -1.93 -7.28 11.20
CA SER A 51 -2.02 -8.09 10.00
C SER A 51 -2.37 -7.30 8.75
N CYS A 52 -3.02 -6.14 8.87
CA CYS A 52 -3.40 -5.35 7.70
C CYS A 52 -3.52 -3.83 7.95
N VAL A 53 -3.46 -3.08 6.85
CA VAL A 53 -3.84 -1.67 6.79
C VAL A 53 -4.60 -1.39 5.49
N ILE A 54 -5.67 -0.62 5.59
CA ILE A 54 -6.47 -0.13 4.47
C ILE A 54 -6.18 1.36 4.32
N LEU A 55 -5.71 1.75 3.14
CA LEU A 55 -5.36 3.12 2.79
C LEU A 55 -6.34 3.67 1.76
N ARG A 56 -6.70 4.94 1.93
CA ARG A 56 -7.24 5.76 0.85
C ARG A 56 -6.07 6.27 0.03
N VAL A 57 -6.10 6.01 -1.26
CA VAL A 57 -5.18 6.58 -2.24
C VAL A 57 -5.90 7.78 -2.84
N PRO A 58 -5.46 9.01 -2.51
CA PRO A 58 -6.04 10.19 -3.15
C PRO A 58 -5.82 10.08 -4.66
N ASP A 59 -6.86 10.40 -5.42
CA ASP A 59 -6.77 10.40 -6.87
C ASP A 59 -5.74 11.46 -7.30
N PHE A 60 -4.73 11.06 -8.08
CA PHE A 60 -3.74 11.99 -8.64
C PHE A 60 -4.25 12.61 -9.95
N GLU A 61 -5.37 12.11 -10.49
CA GLU A 61 -5.99 12.71 -11.67
C GLU A 61 -6.83 13.93 -11.28
N GLN A 62 -6.64 15.03 -12.03
CA GLN A 62 -7.24 16.35 -11.79
C GLN A 62 -8.78 16.39 -11.93
N SER A 63 -9.42 15.26 -12.22
CA SER A 63 -10.82 15.15 -12.65
C SER A 63 -11.81 14.76 -11.53
N GLY A 64 -11.35 14.61 -10.28
CA GLY A 64 -12.24 14.39 -9.14
C GLY A 64 -12.88 13.00 -9.12
N GLY A 65 -12.15 11.98 -9.58
CA GLY A 65 -12.56 10.58 -9.51
C GLY A 65 -12.69 10.05 -8.07
N GLN A 66 -13.21 8.83 -7.94
CA GLN A 66 -13.28 8.18 -6.64
C GLN A 66 -11.86 7.90 -6.14
N ASN A 67 -11.56 8.32 -4.89
CA ASN A 67 -10.32 7.95 -4.22
C ASN A 67 -10.16 6.42 -4.27
N ALA A 68 -9.07 5.96 -4.89
CA ALA A 68 -8.73 4.55 -4.90
C ALA A 68 -8.44 4.05 -3.48
N CYS A 69 -8.43 2.73 -3.32
CA CYS A 69 -8.17 2.07 -2.04
C CYS A 69 -7.07 1.04 -2.19
N GLN A 70 -6.30 0.83 -1.14
CA GLN A 70 -5.31 -0.25 -1.07
C GLN A 70 -5.45 -1.03 0.23
N LEU A 71 -5.43 -2.35 0.12
CA LEU A 71 -5.28 -3.27 1.25
C LEU A 71 -3.83 -3.79 1.25
N TRP A 72 -3.10 -3.48 2.31
CA TRP A 72 -1.78 -4.03 2.56
C TRP A 72 -1.87 -5.06 3.68
N VAL A 73 -1.16 -6.17 3.53
CA VAL A 73 -1.17 -7.27 4.51
C VAL A 73 0.26 -7.63 4.91
N SER A 74 0.41 -8.13 6.14
CA SER A 74 1.69 -8.68 6.59
C SER A 74 2.12 -9.88 5.75
N LYS A 75 3.42 -10.12 5.62
CA LYS A 75 3.99 -11.24 4.85
C LYS A 75 3.36 -12.60 5.18
N ASP A 76 3.09 -12.85 6.47
CA ASP A 76 2.49 -14.10 6.97
C ASP A 76 1.02 -14.30 6.58
N GLN A 77 0.39 -13.32 5.92
CA GLN A 77 -1.03 -13.32 5.53
C GLN A 77 -1.23 -13.10 4.02
N LEU A 78 -0.16 -13.11 3.21
CA LEU A 78 -0.25 -12.89 1.77
C LEU A 78 -1.15 -13.92 1.05
N GLU A 79 -1.13 -15.17 1.51
CA GLU A 79 -1.95 -16.26 0.94
C GLU A 79 -3.30 -16.45 1.65
N ASN A 80 -3.42 -15.97 2.89
CA ASN A 80 -4.61 -16.14 3.71
C ASN A 80 -4.85 -14.86 4.50
N VAL A 81 -5.51 -13.90 3.86
CA VAL A 81 -5.82 -12.61 4.45
C VAL A 81 -6.93 -12.77 5.50
N ASN A 82 -6.75 -12.11 6.65
CA ASN A 82 -7.74 -12.10 7.72
C ASN A 82 -9.12 -11.64 7.21
N SER A 83 -10.17 -12.41 7.52
CA SER A 83 -11.54 -12.13 7.07
C SER A 83 -12.09 -10.79 7.56
N CYS A 84 -11.66 -10.29 8.73
CA CYS A 84 -12.01 -8.96 9.21
C CYS A 84 -11.45 -7.87 8.30
N CYS A 85 -10.21 -8.02 7.82
CA CYS A 85 -9.59 -7.06 6.91
C CYS A 85 -10.29 -7.05 5.56
N LEU A 86 -10.64 -8.22 5.01
CA LEU A 86 -11.40 -8.33 3.76
C LEU A 86 -12.79 -7.70 3.89
N PHE A 87 -13.52 -8.03 4.96
CA PHE A 87 -14.85 -7.48 5.21
C PHE A 87 -14.85 -5.95 5.28
N ILE A 88 -13.89 -5.37 6.01
CA ILE A 88 -13.79 -3.91 6.14
C ILE A 88 -13.34 -3.28 4.81
N PHE A 89 -12.47 -3.94 4.06
CA PHE A 89 -12.06 -3.48 2.73
C PHE A 89 -13.26 -3.40 1.79
N ASP A 90 -14.05 -4.48 1.68
CA ASP A 90 -15.24 -4.53 0.84
C ASP A 90 -16.26 -3.45 1.24
N LEU A 91 -16.43 -3.22 2.55
CA LEU A 91 -17.33 -2.20 3.08
C LEU A 91 -16.89 -0.76 2.72
N LEU A 92 -15.58 -0.48 2.73
CA LEU A 92 -15.05 0.87 2.61
C LEU A 92 -14.65 1.27 1.18
N CYS A 93 -14.30 0.30 0.34
CA CYS A 93 -13.57 0.50 -0.91
C CYS A 93 -14.32 0.09 -2.17
N GLY A 94 -15.52 -0.48 -2.02
CA GLY A 94 -16.39 -0.81 -3.15
C GLY A 94 -16.04 -2.14 -3.82
N PRO A 95 -16.80 -2.52 -4.85
CA PRO A 95 -16.77 -3.89 -5.40
C PRO A 95 -15.67 -4.12 -6.45
N GLU A 96 -15.05 -3.07 -6.99
CA GLU A 96 -14.01 -3.21 -8.00
C GLU A 96 -12.64 -3.43 -7.32
N VAL A 97 -12.09 -4.64 -7.49
CA VAL A 97 -10.87 -5.07 -6.82
C VAL A 97 -9.88 -5.62 -7.84
N TYR A 98 -8.62 -5.17 -7.73
CA TYR A 98 -7.50 -5.66 -8.53
C TYR A 98 -6.50 -6.36 -7.62
N ALA A 99 -6.25 -7.65 -7.87
CA ALA A 99 -5.27 -8.43 -7.12
C ALA A 99 -3.84 -8.08 -7.58
N MET A 100 -3.08 -7.42 -6.70
CA MET A 100 -1.67 -7.08 -6.96
C MET A 100 -0.71 -8.21 -6.59
N TYR A 101 -1.01 -8.97 -5.54
CA TYR A 101 -0.15 -10.08 -5.10
C TYR A 101 -0.29 -11.30 -6.02
N ASN A 102 0.86 -11.80 -6.50
CA ASN A 102 0.94 -13.07 -7.22
C ASN A 102 2.18 -13.81 -6.75
N LYS A 103 1.99 -14.89 -5.98
CA LYS A 103 3.09 -15.67 -5.36
C LYS A 103 4.23 -15.97 -6.33
N THR A 104 3.92 -16.56 -7.48
CA THR A 104 4.95 -16.95 -8.47
C THR A 104 5.75 -15.75 -9.01
N ARG A 105 5.09 -14.62 -9.25
CA ARG A 105 5.77 -13.41 -9.75
C ARG A 105 6.58 -12.74 -8.65
N CYS A 106 6.00 -12.58 -7.46
CA CYS A 106 6.65 -11.96 -6.32
C CYS A 106 7.85 -12.79 -5.84
N ASP A 107 7.75 -14.12 -5.76
CA ASP A 107 8.87 -15.00 -5.36
C ASP A 107 10.05 -14.87 -6.34
N LYS A 108 9.76 -14.68 -7.63
CA LYS A 108 10.77 -14.46 -8.66
C LYS A 108 11.44 -13.10 -8.50
N GLU A 109 10.68 -12.04 -8.23
CA GLU A 109 11.20 -10.68 -7.99
C GLU A 109 12.04 -10.60 -6.71
N ASP A 110 11.61 -11.26 -5.63
CA ASP A 110 12.36 -11.37 -4.38
C ASP A 110 13.71 -12.08 -4.60
N SER A 111 13.71 -13.16 -5.38
CA SER A 111 14.92 -13.91 -5.72
C SER A 111 15.90 -13.08 -6.56
N ILE A 112 15.39 -12.26 -7.48
CA ILE A 112 16.22 -11.35 -8.28
C ILE A 112 16.79 -10.22 -7.40
N SER A 113 15.96 -9.64 -6.52
CA SER A 113 16.38 -8.55 -5.63
C SER A 113 17.49 -8.98 -4.67
N ALA A 114 17.43 -10.22 -4.18
CA ALA A 114 18.49 -10.79 -3.34
C ALA A 114 19.83 -10.91 -4.09
N LEU A 115 19.80 -11.24 -5.38
CA LEU A 115 21.00 -11.39 -6.22
C LEU A 115 21.63 -10.04 -6.63
N VAL A 116 20.89 -8.94 -6.58
CA VAL A 116 21.38 -7.58 -6.91
C VAL A 116 22.03 -6.91 -5.70
N LEU A 117 21.83 -7.46 -4.50
CA LEU A 117 22.41 -6.96 -3.24
C LEU A 117 23.70 -7.69 -2.82
N GLU A 118 24.15 -8.70 -3.59
CA GLU A 118 25.46 -9.37 -3.47
C GLU A 118 26.48 -8.79 -4.48
#